data_AF-A0A0N4V753-F1
#
_entry.id   AF-A0A0N4V753-F1
#
_cell.length_a   1.000
_cell.length_b   1.000
_cell.length_c   1.000
_cell.angle_alpha   90.00
_cell.angle_beta   90.00
_cell.angle_gamma   90.00
#
_symmetry.space_group_name_H-M   'P 1'
#
loop_
_entity.id
_entity.type
_entity.pdbx_description
1 polymer ?
#
loop_
_entity_poly.entity_id
_entity_poly.type
_entity_poly.pdbx_seq_one_letter_code
_entity_poly.pdbx_strand_id
1 'polypeptide(L)'
;MLFTKPWFESAVRIRKGRPLEPKKWFYLELLPLCSKNGITVKKYKPASTACTEELNAFFACLRKWEFDDLRCSTTYDAYMTCINREKKRFEEFRASVKDDSSSTVSAGGRVPTGRLNKLLKQYPQPDLGTPPYKNMKRLPNQSYADDIYHRKKTPAKKS
;
A
#
# COMPACT_ATOMS: atom_id res chain seq x y z
N MET A 1 12.80 46.49 -35.75
CA MET A 1 12.34 45.27 -35.05
C MET A 1 12.94 45.26 -33.66
N LEU A 2 12.15 45.64 -32.65
CA LEU A 2 12.58 45.68 -31.24
C LEU A 2 12.24 44.33 -30.61
N PHE A 3 13.23 43.46 -30.46
CA PHE A 3 13.06 42.20 -29.73
C PHE A 3 12.91 42.51 -28.24
N THR A 4 11.68 42.42 -27.73
CA THR A 4 11.39 42.40 -26.30
C THR A 4 12.13 41.24 -25.66
N LYS A 5 13.03 41.55 -24.73
CA LYS A 5 13.82 40.57 -23.97
C LYS A 5 12.89 39.51 -23.36
N PRO A 6 13.30 38.23 -23.34
CA PRO A 6 12.46 37.17 -22.81
C PRO A 6 12.20 37.40 -21.32
N TRP A 7 10.95 37.16 -20.93
CA TRP A 7 10.31 37.34 -19.62
C TRP A 7 10.93 36.57 -18.43
N PHE A 8 12.16 36.05 -18.59
CA PHE A 8 12.92 35.33 -17.56
C PHE A 8 13.45 36.22 -16.43
N GLU A 9 13.01 37.48 -16.36
CA GLU A 9 13.25 38.39 -15.24
C GLU A 9 12.36 38.10 -14.01
N SER A 10 11.53 37.05 -14.05
CA SER A 10 10.70 36.63 -12.91
C SER A 10 11.40 35.67 -11.93
N ALA A 11 12.52 35.04 -12.32
CA ALA A 11 13.30 34.18 -11.41
C ALA A 11 14.21 34.97 -10.43
N VAL A 12 14.43 36.26 -10.69
CA VAL A 12 15.28 37.13 -9.84
C VAL A 12 14.47 37.86 -8.77
N ARG A 13 13.13 37.72 -8.74
CA ARG A 13 12.30 38.13 -7.60
C ARG A 13 12.16 37.01 -6.56
N ILE A 14 13.23 36.27 -6.29
CA ILE A 14 13.38 35.64 -4.98
C ILE A 14 13.51 36.81 -4.00
N ARG A 15 12.45 37.10 -3.26
CA ARG A 15 12.37 38.20 -2.28
C ARG A 15 13.66 38.24 -1.45
N LYS A 16 14.55 39.20 -1.75
CA LYS A 16 15.74 39.49 -0.95
C LYS A 16 15.28 39.78 0.48
N GLY A 17 15.48 38.83 1.40
CA GLY A 17 15.29 39.06 2.84
C GLY A 17 14.43 38.05 3.61
N ARG A 18 13.82 37.03 2.99
CA ARG A 18 13.17 35.95 3.75
C ARG A 18 13.80 34.59 3.41
N PRO A 19 14.20 33.79 4.42
CA PRO A 19 14.70 32.44 4.16
C PRO A 19 13.61 31.61 3.47
N LEU A 20 14.01 30.81 2.48
CA LEU A 20 13.13 29.89 1.75
C LEU A 20 12.57 28.79 2.65
N GLU A 21 13.31 28.44 3.71
CA GLU A 21 12.91 27.45 4.69
C GLU A 21 12.30 28.10 5.95
N PRO A 22 11.34 27.43 6.60
CA PRO A 22 10.78 27.91 7.84
C PRO A 22 11.87 27.92 8.93
N LYS A 23 11.81 28.91 9.82
CA LYS A 23 12.73 29.01 10.97
C LYS A 23 12.63 27.82 11.93
N LYS A 24 11.49 27.12 11.94
CA LYS A 24 11.23 25.95 12.76
C LYS A 24 10.43 24.93 11.96
N TRP A 25 10.89 23.68 11.96
CA TRP A 25 10.17 22.54 11.39
C TRP A 25 9.28 21.93 12.47
N PHE A 26 7.98 21.79 12.20
CA PHE A 26 7.03 21.11 13.10
C PHE A 26 6.99 19.60 12.86
N TYR A 27 7.33 19.17 11.65
CA TYR A 27 7.43 17.77 11.26
C TYR A 27 8.55 17.61 10.23
N LEU A 28 9.11 16.40 10.16
CA LEU A 28 10.10 16.00 9.19
C LEU A 28 9.45 15.02 8.21
N GLU A 29 9.38 15.40 6.93
CA GLU A 29 8.89 14.52 5.87
C GLU A 29 9.93 13.43 5.57
N LEU A 30 9.78 12.25 6.18
CA LEU A 30 10.56 11.05 5.81
C LEU A 30 10.19 10.55 4.41
N LEU A 31 8.90 10.68 4.09
CA LEU A 31 8.34 10.43 2.78
C LEU A 31 7.64 11.71 2.30
N PRO A 32 7.68 11.98 1.00
CA PRO A 32 6.95 13.08 0.38
C PRO A 32 5.46 12.97 0.74
N LEU A 33 4.82 14.08 1.08
CA LEU A 33 3.36 14.12 1.33
C LEU A 33 2.60 14.01 0.00
N CYS A 34 2.59 12.81 -0.56
CA CYS A 34 1.96 12.49 -1.82
C CYS A 34 1.07 11.26 -1.64
N SER A 35 -0.15 11.31 -2.15
CA SER A 35 -1.01 10.13 -2.21
C SER A 35 -0.57 9.24 -3.39
N LYS A 36 -0.75 7.93 -3.25
CA LYS A 36 -0.35 6.92 -4.23
C LYS A 36 -1.54 6.59 -5.12
N ASN A 37 -1.29 6.15 -6.36
CA ASN A 37 -2.33 5.62 -7.26
C ASN A 37 -2.85 4.23 -6.85
N GLY A 38 -2.57 3.79 -5.63
CA GLY A 38 -2.97 2.49 -5.13
C GLY A 38 -2.82 2.39 -3.63
N ILE A 39 -3.75 1.66 -3.04
CA ILE A 39 -3.80 1.35 -1.62
C ILE A 39 -3.19 -0.04 -1.43
N THR A 40 -2.28 -0.14 -0.47
CA THR A 40 -1.72 -1.43 -0.07
C THR A 40 -2.76 -2.23 0.71
N VAL A 41 -3.04 -3.44 0.26
CA VAL A 41 -3.94 -4.35 0.98
C VAL A 41 -3.22 -4.88 2.21
N LYS A 42 -3.86 -4.78 3.39
CA LYS A 42 -3.34 -5.42 4.61
C LYS A 42 -3.29 -6.93 4.36
N LYS A 43 -2.11 -7.53 4.50
CA LYS A 43 -1.96 -8.99 4.41
C LYS A 43 -2.84 -9.60 5.51
N TYR A 44 -3.87 -10.34 5.10
CA TYR A 44 -4.69 -11.11 6.03
C TYR A 44 -3.82 -12.23 6.60
N LYS A 45 -3.67 -12.25 7.92
CA LYS A 45 -3.09 -13.38 8.64
C LYS A 45 -4.27 -14.26 9.07
N PRO A 46 -4.27 -15.57 8.77
CA PRO A 46 -5.28 -16.46 9.31
C PRO A 46 -5.24 -16.40 10.84
N ALA A 47 -6.39 -16.67 11.48
CA ALA A 47 -6.45 -16.78 12.93
C ALA A 47 -5.44 -17.83 13.39
N SER A 48 -4.58 -17.48 14.35
CA SER A 48 -3.45 -18.31 14.78
C SER A 48 -3.84 -19.62 15.48
N THR A 49 -5.14 -19.87 15.68
CA THR A 49 -5.67 -20.96 16.51
C THR A 49 -6.60 -21.92 15.76
N ALA A 50 -6.60 -21.92 14.43
CA ALA A 50 -7.66 -22.58 13.66
C ALA A 50 -7.73 -24.12 13.81
N CYS A 51 -6.64 -24.79 14.22
CA CYS A 51 -6.59 -26.26 14.42
C CYS A 51 -5.81 -26.69 15.67
N THR A 52 -5.74 -25.86 16.71
CA THR A 52 -4.94 -26.18 17.92
C THR A 52 -5.52 -27.30 18.77
N GLU A 53 -6.84 -27.48 18.75
CA GLU A 53 -7.52 -28.53 19.52
C GLU A 53 -7.17 -29.93 19.00
N GLU A 54 -7.36 -30.16 17.70
CA GLU A 54 -7.01 -31.41 17.03
C GLU A 54 -5.50 -31.70 17.10
N LEU A 55 -4.67 -30.65 17.00
CA LEU A 55 -3.23 -30.78 17.14
C LEU A 55 -2.83 -31.24 18.55
N ASN A 56 -3.47 -30.71 19.59
CA ASN A 56 -3.22 -31.12 20.97
C ASN A 56 -3.69 -32.56 21.21
N ALA A 57 -4.82 -32.97 20.64
CA ALA A 57 -5.30 -34.36 20.71
C ALA A 57 -4.33 -35.33 20.01
N PHE A 58 -3.80 -34.94 18.84
CA PHE A 58 -2.78 -35.71 18.13
C PHE A 58 -1.50 -35.85 18.96
N PHE A 59 -0.99 -34.76 19.56
CA PHE A 59 0.18 -34.84 20.43
C PHE A 59 -0.06 -35.66 21.70
N ALA A 60 -1.27 -35.64 22.25
CA ALA A 60 -1.63 -36.50 23.38
C ALA A 60 -1.57 -37.99 22.99
N CYS A 61 -2.02 -38.33 21.78
CA CYS A 61 -1.90 -39.69 21.26
C CYS A 61 -0.44 -40.10 21.03
N LEU A 62 0.35 -39.25 20.36
CA LEU A 62 1.76 -39.53 20.10
C LEU A 62 2.56 -39.75 21.39
N ARG A 63 2.31 -38.95 22.43
CA ARG A 63 2.95 -39.13 23.74
C ARG A 63 2.62 -40.47 24.40
N LYS A 64 1.46 -41.06 24.11
CA LYS A 64 1.04 -42.34 24.69
C LYS A 64 1.70 -43.54 24.01
N TRP A 65 2.04 -43.41 22.74
CA TRP A 65 2.55 -44.50 21.89
C TRP A 65 3.98 -44.28 21.41
N GLU A 66 4.78 -43.54 22.18
CA GLU A 66 6.19 -43.26 21.86
C GLU A 66 6.40 -42.69 20.44
N PHE A 67 5.43 -41.90 19.97
CA PHE A 67 5.40 -41.28 18.64
C PHE A 67 5.23 -42.26 17.45
N ASP A 68 4.59 -43.42 17.66
CA ASP A 68 4.13 -44.28 16.57
C ASP A 68 2.85 -43.73 15.91
N ASP A 69 3.00 -43.13 14.73
CA ASP A 69 1.93 -42.51 13.95
C ASP A 69 0.82 -43.51 13.55
N LEU A 70 1.14 -44.81 13.39
CA LEU A 70 0.16 -45.82 12.93
C LEU A 70 -0.96 -46.02 13.95
N ARG A 71 -0.66 -45.87 15.24
CA ARG A 71 -1.62 -45.99 16.35
C ARG A 71 -2.49 -44.74 16.50
N CYS A 72 -2.10 -43.62 15.90
CA CYS A 72 -2.73 -42.31 16.04
C CYS A 72 -3.41 -41.81 14.75
N SER A 73 -3.62 -42.68 13.77
CA SER A 73 -4.23 -42.38 12.47
C SER A 73 -5.56 -41.63 12.56
N THR A 74 -6.43 -41.99 13.51
CA THR A 74 -7.73 -41.31 13.71
C THR A 74 -7.57 -39.84 14.10
N THR A 75 -6.69 -39.54 15.05
CA THR A 75 -6.39 -38.17 15.48
C THR A 75 -5.61 -37.38 14.41
N TYR A 76 -4.78 -38.07 13.64
CA TYR A 76 -4.08 -37.48 12.50
C TYR A 76 -5.04 -37.05 11.39
N ASP A 77 -6.01 -37.91 11.05
CA ASP A 77 -7.02 -37.62 10.04
C ASP A 77 -7.93 -36.45 10.47
N ALA A 78 -8.31 -36.40 11.76
CA ALA A 78 -9.05 -35.26 12.32
C ALA A 78 -8.26 -33.94 12.20
N TYR A 79 -6.97 -33.96 12.51
CA TYR A 79 -6.09 -32.80 12.34
C TYR A 79 -5.96 -32.38 10.86
N MET A 80 -5.74 -33.34 9.95
CA MET A 80 -5.59 -33.06 8.52
C MET A 80 -6.89 -32.55 7.87
N THR A 81 -8.04 -33.06 8.29
CA THR A 81 -9.34 -32.55 7.83
C THR A 81 -9.57 -31.11 8.28
N CYS A 82 -9.19 -30.75 9.51
CA CYS A 82 -9.20 -29.36 9.98
C CYS A 82 -8.32 -28.46 9.11
N ILE A 83 -7.06 -28.86 8.86
CA ILE A 83 -6.14 -28.08 8.01
C ILE A 83 -6.73 -27.88 6.61
N ASN A 84 -7.27 -28.93 6.00
CA ASN A 84 -7.80 -28.86 4.64
C ASN A 84 -9.03 -27.95 4.58
N ARG A 85 -9.88 -27.97 5.62
CA ARG A 85 -11.01 -27.04 5.75
C ARG A 85 -10.55 -25.59 5.83
N GLU A 86 -9.54 -25.31 6.66
CA GLU A 86 -9.03 -23.95 6.82
C GLU A 86 -8.27 -23.45 5.58
N LYS A 87 -7.54 -24.33 4.89
CA LYS A 87 -6.95 -24.03 3.57
C LYS A 87 -8.02 -23.63 2.57
N LYS A 88 -9.09 -24.42 2.42
CA LYS A 88 -10.22 -24.12 1.54
C LYS A 88 -10.88 -22.79 1.88
N ARG A 89 -11.20 -22.57 3.17
CA ARG A 89 -11.77 -21.30 3.65
C ARG A 89 -10.88 -20.10 3.35
N PHE A 90 -9.57 -20.27 3.46
CA PHE A 90 -8.61 -19.21 3.15
C PHE A 90 -8.48 -18.96 1.64
N GLU A 91 -8.57 -20.00 0.82
CA GLU A 91 -8.61 -19.87 -0.64
C GLU A 91 -9.88 -19.15 -1.10
N GLU A 92 -11.05 -19.51 -0.54
CA GLU A 92 -12.33 -18.82 -0.77
C GLU A 92 -12.28 -17.35 -0.35
N PHE A 93 -11.68 -17.07 0.81
CA PHE A 93 -11.46 -15.70 1.27
C PHE A 93 -10.51 -14.93 0.32
N ARG A 94 -9.43 -15.57 -0.14
CA ARG A 94 -8.53 -14.96 -1.12
C ARG A 94 -9.21 -14.70 -2.46
N ALA A 95 -10.07 -15.61 -2.91
CA ALA A 95 -10.84 -15.46 -4.14
C ALA A 95 -11.81 -14.27 -4.01
N SER A 96 -12.63 -14.24 -2.96
CA SER A 96 -13.57 -13.13 -2.70
C SER A 96 -12.89 -11.76 -2.50
N VAL A 97 -11.64 -11.71 -2.01
CA VAL A 97 -10.87 -10.46 -1.96
C VAL A 97 -10.35 -10.03 -3.34
N LYS A 98 -10.07 -10.98 -4.23
CA LYS A 98 -9.62 -10.71 -5.61
C LYS A 98 -10.79 -10.35 -6.53
N ASP A 99 -11.96 -10.92 -6.28
CA ASP A 99 -13.14 -10.74 -7.11
C ASP A 99 -13.74 -9.34 -6.86
N ASP A 100 -13.24 -8.38 -7.62
CA ASP A 100 -13.68 -6.98 -7.64
C ASP A 100 -15.16 -6.77 -8.05
N SER A 101 -15.86 -7.84 -8.43
CA SER A 101 -17.23 -7.85 -8.96
C SER A 101 -18.31 -7.92 -7.89
N SER A 102 -17.93 -8.17 -6.63
CA SER A 102 -18.88 -8.22 -5.53
C SER A 102 -19.39 -6.80 -5.23
N SER A 103 -20.58 -6.49 -5.75
CA SER A 103 -21.36 -5.28 -5.47
C SER A 103 -21.75 -5.14 -3.99
N THR A 104 -21.52 -6.19 -3.19
CA THR A 104 -21.66 -6.16 -1.75
C THR A 104 -20.58 -5.29 -1.14
N VAL A 105 -21.02 -4.09 -0.75
CA VAL A 105 -20.43 -3.35 0.37
C VAL A 105 -20.09 -4.37 1.45
N SER A 106 -18.79 -4.53 1.77
CA SER A 106 -18.38 -5.46 2.82
C SER A 106 -19.19 -5.18 4.09
N ALA A 107 -19.44 -6.21 4.91
CA ALA A 107 -20.34 -6.22 6.07
C ALA A 107 -20.12 -5.12 7.15
N GLY A 108 -19.25 -4.14 6.92
CA GLY A 108 -19.06 -2.93 7.72
C GLY A 108 -19.00 -1.63 6.90
N GLY A 109 -19.70 -1.54 5.75
CA GLY A 109 -19.84 -0.27 5.02
C GLY A 109 -18.63 0.17 4.18
N ARG A 110 -17.57 -0.66 4.08
CA ARG A 110 -16.32 -0.30 3.40
C ARG A 110 -16.29 -0.80 1.96
N VAL A 111 -15.79 0.05 1.05
CA VAL A 111 -15.54 -0.30 -0.35
C VAL A 111 -14.34 -1.25 -0.44
N PRO A 112 -14.42 -2.36 -1.21
CA PRO A 112 -13.30 -3.27 -1.38
C PRO A 112 -12.09 -2.56 -1.99
N THR A 113 -10.89 -2.89 -1.47
CA THR A 113 -9.63 -2.24 -1.87
C THR A 113 -9.32 -2.37 -3.36
N GLY A 114 -9.70 -3.50 -3.98
CA GLY A 114 -9.51 -3.70 -5.42
C GLY A 114 -10.34 -2.73 -6.28
N ARG A 115 -11.58 -2.43 -5.89
CA ARG A 115 -12.42 -1.40 -6.52
C ARG A 115 -11.84 0.01 -6.35
N LEU A 116 -11.33 0.34 -5.16
CA LEU A 116 -10.63 1.60 -4.93
C LEU A 116 -9.37 1.71 -5.79
N ASN A 117 -8.60 0.62 -5.90
CA ASN A 117 -7.41 0.57 -6.75
C ASN A 117 -7.74 0.71 -8.24
N LYS A 118 -8.87 0.15 -8.71
CA LYS A 118 -9.36 0.40 -10.08
C LYS A 118 -9.71 1.86 -10.30
N LEU A 119 -10.42 2.48 -9.36
CA LEU A 119 -10.79 3.89 -9.44
C LEU A 119 -9.55 4.80 -9.44
N LEU A 120 -8.58 4.53 -8.57
CA LEU A 120 -7.31 5.28 -8.52
C LEU A 120 -6.43 5.05 -9.76
N LYS A 121 -6.58 3.92 -10.47
CA LYS A 121 -5.93 3.69 -11.76
C LYS A 121 -6.62 4.42 -12.91
N GLN A 122 -7.96 4.51 -12.87
CA GLN A 122 -8.73 5.23 -13.88
C GLN A 122 -8.54 6.75 -13.77
N TYR A 123 -8.45 7.25 -12.53
CA TYR A 123 -8.18 8.65 -12.23
C TYR A 123 -6.88 8.74 -11.43
N PRO A 124 -5.73 8.52 -12.09
CA PRO A 124 -4.45 8.63 -11.43
C PRO A 124 -4.24 10.06 -10.99
N GLN A 125 -3.61 10.25 -9.84
CA GLN A 125 -3.18 11.58 -9.45
C GLN A 125 -2.03 12.00 -10.38
N PRO A 126 -2.20 13.08 -11.17
CA PRO A 126 -1.11 13.59 -11.99
C PRO A 126 0.08 13.89 -11.08
N ASP A 127 1.26 13.40 -11.47
CA ASP A 127 2.56 13.79 -10.90
C ASP A 127 2.85 13.44 -9.42
N LEU A 128 1.94 12.71 -8.74
CA LEU A 128 2.12 12.22 -7.36
C LEU A 128 1.96 10.69 -7.20
N GLY A 129 1.37 10.04 -8.21
CA GLY A 129 0.95 8.64 -8.15
C GLY A 129 2.06 7.60 -8.12
N THR A 130 3.27 7.99 -8.51
CA THR A 130 4.51 7.22 -8.35
C THR A 130 5.29 7.77 -7.15
N PRO A 131 5.80 6.93 -6.24
CA PRO A 131 6.61 7.41 -5.12
C PRO A 131 7.80 8.19 -5.70
N PRO A 132 7.96 9.50 -5.40
CA PRO A 132 9.09 10.22 -5.93
C PRO A 132 10.37 9.66 -5.29
N TYR A 133 11.47 9.74 -6.04
CA TYR A 133 12.76 9.27 -5.56
C TYR A 133 13.14 9.99 -4.27
N LYS A 134 13.84 9.29 -3.37
CA LYS A 134 14.28 9.79 -2.04
C LYS A 134 14.98 11.16 -2.08
N ASN A 135 15.50 11.56 -3.24
CA ASN A 135 16.23 12.79 -3.47
C ASN A 135 15.36 13.97 -3.97
N MET A 136 14.05 13.77 -4.17
CA MET A 136 13.12 14.79 -4.66
C MET A 136 12.42 15.49 -3.47
N LYS A 137 13.00 16.59 -2.97
CA LYS A 137 12.45 17.38 -1.86
C LYS A 137 11.81 18.67 -2.38
N ARG A 138 10.55 18.95 -2.03
CA ARG A 138 9.86 20.21 -2.37
C ARG A 138 10.43 21.37 -1.54
N LEU A 139 10.43 22.58 -2.09
CA LEU A 139 10.75 23.77 -1.30
C LEU A 139 9.56 24.13 -0.38
N PRO A 140 9.78 24.63 0.85
CA PRO A 140 8.70 24.87 1.81
C PRO A 140 7.63 25.88 1.39
N ASN A 141 7.93 26.76 0.45
CA ASN A 141 7.01 27.78 -0.05
C ASN A 141 6.28 27.36 -1.34
N GLN A 142 6.47 26.14 -1.83
CA GLN A 142 5.84 25.66 -3.05
C GLN A 142 4.51 24.97 -2.75
N SER A 143 3.49 25.26 -3.56
CA SER A 143 2.17 24.64 -3.42
C SER A 143 2.24 23.15 -3.73
N TYR A 144 1.44 22.37 -2.98
CA TYR A 144 1.28 20.95 -3.29
C TYR A 144 0.59 20.71 -4.64
N ALA A 145 -0.16 21.70 -5.14
CA ALA A 145 -0.88 21.67 -6.40
C ALA A 145 -0.01 21.95 -7.64
N ASP A 146 1.24 22.42 -7.47
CA ASP A 146 2.11 22.78 -8.59
C ASP A 146 2.96 21.59 -9.07
N ASP A 147 3.04 21.36 -10.39
CA ASP A 147 3.87 20.33 -11.03
C ASP A 147 5.35 20.77 -11.08
N ILE A 148 6.12 20.27 -10.10
CA ILE A 148 7.55 20.56 -9.93
C ILE A 148 8.42 19.62 -10.77
N TYR A 149 7.92 18.43 -11.12
CA TYR A 149 8.77 17.32 -11.54
C TYR A 149 8.62 16.95 -13.02
N HIS A 150 7.55 17.38 -13.69
CA HIS A 150 7.32 17.10 -15.10
C HIS A 150 6.91 18.32 -15.93
N ARG A 151 7.70 19.41 -15.86
CA ARG A 151 7.73 20.43 -16.92
C ARG A 151 8.29 19.86 -18.25
N LYS A 152 7.57 18.92 -18.87
CA LYS A 152 7.95 18.26 -20.15
C LYS A 152 7.75 19.17 -21.38
N LYS A 153 7.35 20.43 -21.20
CA LYS A 153 7.15 21.38 -22.31
C LYS A 153 7.67 22.80 -22.03
N THR A 154 8.60 22.98 -21.09
CA THR A 154 9.33 24.25 -20.99
C THR A 154 10.61 24.17 -21.83
N PRO A 155 10.76 25.00 -22.88
CA PRO A 155 11.98 25.05 -23.68
C PRO A 155 13.11 25.64 -22.82
N ALA A 156 13.96 24.79 -22.22
CA ALA A 156 15.28 25.13 -21.64
C ALA A 156 15.95 24.00 -20.83
N LYS A 157 15.30 22.87 -20.52
CA LYS A 157 15.97 21.77 -19.77
C LYS A 157 16.47 20.68 -20.72
N LYS A 158 17.79 20.44 -20.72
CA LYS A 158 18.37 19.21 -21.29
C LYS A 158 17.87 18.02 -20.48
N SER A 159 17.48 16.97 -21.21
CA SER A 159 17.05 15.66 -20.70
C SER A 159 18.01 15.08 -19.68
#